data_AF-A0A353V6Y7-F1
#
_entry.id   AF-A0A353V6Y7-F1
#
_cell.length_a   1.000
_cell.length_b   1.000
_cell.length_c   1.000
_cell.angle_alpha   90.00
_cell.angle_beta   90.00
_cell.angle_gamma   90.00
#
_symmetry.space_group_name_H-M   'P 1'
#
loop_
_entity.id
_entity.type
_entity.pdbx_description
1 polymer ?
#
loop_
_entity_poly.entity_id
_entity_poly.type
_entity_poly.pdbx_seq_one_letter_code
_entity_poly.pdbx_strand_id
1 'polypeptide(L)'
;MTPEQILEQCRDLVSQPLGAVAERWKAERPGGRVVAAYPVWAPAELVHAAGMLPLSLLGGGTSVELTHADARFQSFVCSIAKSTLELGFQDIVKGIDGFVFSNICDVARNLGSIYKRNFPGAFVEYLHLPQNSTSPGVTAYVASEFRRLAEAFEGAFGLTVTEAALTKAIETYNAVRARTRALYAFRIAEPQKLSTTELYVALRASTLVPPEQAIAWLDALLDGLPRRDARPRDRLRVVIEGAFCEQPPLGLLEV
;
A
#
# COMPACT_ATOMS: atom_id res chain seq x y z
N MET A 1 12.04 21.11 3.09
CA MET A 1 11.83 20.45 4.40
C MET A 1 13.09 19.71 4.76
N THR A 2 13.44 19.63 6.04
CA THR A 2 14.56 18.78 6.49
C THR A 2 14.15 17.29 6.45
N PRO A 3 15.10 16.34 6.44
CA PRO A 3 14.79 14.93 6.56
C PRO A 3 13.93 14.61 7.78
N GLU A 4 14.19 15.24 8.92
CA GLU A 4 13.45 15.03 10.18
C GLU A 4 11.98 15.44 10.03
N GLN A 5 11.71 16.57 9.37
CA GLN A 5 10.34 17.03 9.12
C GLN A 5 9.58 16.04 8.21
N ILE A 6 10.24 15.49 7.19
CA ILE A 6 9.63 14.52 6.28
C ILE A 6 9.35 13.21 7.02
N LEU A 7 10.32 12.72 7.81
CA LEU A 7 10.16 11.49 8.57
C LEU A 7 9.04 11.60 9.60
N GLU A 8 8.88 12.77 10.22
CA GLU A 8 7.76 13.04 11.14
C GLU A 8 6.42 13.07 10.41
N GLN A 9 6.33 13.76 9.26
CA GLN A 9 5.13 13.71 8.41
C GLN A 9 4.77 12.29 8.00
N CYS A 10 5.76 11.47 7.62
CA CYS A 10 5.54 10.07 7.28
C CYS A 10 5.03 9.28 8.49
N ARG A 11 5.57 9.53 9.69
CA ARG A 11 5.15 8.87 10.94
C ARG A 11 3.72 9.22 11.30
N ASP A 12 3.38 10.50 11.24
CA ASP A 12 2.04 11.01 11.47
C ASP A 12 1.05 10.43 10.46
N LEU A 13 1.44 10.31 9.19
CA LEU A 13 0.58 9.73 8.16
C LEU A 13 0.31 8.23 8.41
N VAL A 14 1.34 7.46 8.76
CA VAL A 14 1.22 6.01 9.00
C VAL A 14 0.37 5.70 10.24
N SER A 15 0.25 6.64 11.19
CA SER A 15 -0.62 6.49 12.36
C SER A 15 -2.08 6.84 12.11
N GLN A 16 -2.42 7.46 10.96
CA GLN A 16 -3.79 7.82 10.65
C GLN A 16 -4.63 6.60 10.22
N PRO A 17 -5.92 6.56 10.61
CA PRO A 17 -6.91 5.69 9.98
C PRO A 17 -6.89 5.80 8.46
N LEU A 18 -6.95 4.66 7.75
CA LEU A 18 -6.89 4.64 6.29
C LEU A 18 -8.00 5.48 5.63
N GLY A 19 -9.19 5.47 6.22
CA GLY A 19 -10.31 6.28 5.78
C GLY A 19 -10.07 7.79 5.96
N ALA A 20 -9.43 8.20 7.05
CA ALA A 20 -9.07 9.61 7.25
C ALA A 20 -8.05 10.09 6.19
N VAL A 21 -7.12 9.23 5.77
CA VAL A 21 -6.21 9.50 4.65
C VAL A 21 -7.00 9.71 3.36
N ALA A 22 -7.96 8.82 3.08
CA ALA A 22 -8.83 8.90 1.90
C ALA A 22 -9.67 10.19 1.89
N GLU A 23 -10.36 10.50 2.99
CA GLU A 23 -11.23 11.68 3.11
C GLU A 23 -10.44 12.98 2.95
N ARG A 24 -9.24 13.08 3.56
CA ARG A 24 -8.37 14.25 3.40
C ARG A 24 -7.97 14.47 1.94
N TRP A 25 -7.58 13.42 1.23
CA TRP A 25 -7.22 13.55 -0.19
C TRP A 25 -8.42 13.96 -1.06
N LYS A 26 -9.61 13.42 -0.77
CA LYS A 26 -10.86 13.77 -1.46
C LYS A 26 -11.31 15.20 -1.18
N ALA A 27 -11.05 15.74 0.02
CA ALA A 27 -11.36 17.13 0.35
C ALA A 27 -10.62 18.14 -0.54
N GLU A 28 -9.40 17.81 -0.97
CA GLU A 28 -8.61 18.62 -1.90
C GLU A 28 -8.98 18.38 -3.37
N ARG A 29 -9.71 17.30 -3.67
CA ARG A 29 -10.02 16.84 -5.03
C ARG A 29 -11.49 16.44 -5.12
N PRO A 30 -12.40 17.41 -5.30
CA PRO A 30 -13.82 17.12 -5.48
C PRO A 30 -14.04 16.12 -6.61
N GLY A 31 -14.77 15.03 -6.31
CA GLY A 31 -14.98 13.92 -7.26
C GLY A 31 -13.84 12.91 -7.35
N GLY A 32 -12.74 13.10 -6.63
CA GLY A 32 -11.65 12.15 -6.53
C GLY A 32 -12.10 10.81 -5.95
N ARG A 33 -11.56 9.72 -6.50
CA ARG A 33 -11.83 8.35 -6.04
C ARG A 33 -10.60 7.73 -5.41
N VAL A 34 -10.81 6.91 -4.39
CA VAL A 34 -9.76 6.22 -3.64
C VAL A 34 -10.01 4.73 -3.72
N VAL A 35 -9.00 3.96 -4.13
CA VAL A 35 -9.07 2.49 -4.19
C VAL A 35 -8.00 1.90 -3.28
N ALA A 36 -8.43 1.04 -2.36
CA ALA A 36 -7.54 0.33 -1.47
C ALA A 36 -7.23 -1.06 -2.02
N ALA A 37 -5.95 -1.35 -2.22
CA ALA A 37 -5.49 -2.65 -2.72
C ALA A 37 -4.91 -3.48 -1.57
N TYR A 38 -5.46 -4.67 -1.39
CA TYR A 38 -4.92 -5.68 -0.47
C TYR A 38 -3.54 -6.14 -0.98
N PRO A 39 -2.55 -6.40 -0.09
CA PRO A 39 -1.24 -6.90 -0.48
C PRO A 39 -1.34 -8.23 -1.24
N VAL A 40 -0.30 -8.71 -1.93
CA VAL A 40 1.09 -8.19 -2.01
C VAL A 40 1.33 -7.42 -3.31
N TRP A 41 0.72 -7.86 -4.41
CA TRP A 41 0.89 -7.25 -5.73
C TRP A 41 -0.32 -6.39 -6.07
N ALA A 42 -0.26 -5.13 -5.66
CA ALA A 42 -1.28 -4.13 -5.95
C ALA A 42 -1.10 -3.54 -7.36
N PRO A 43 -2.17 -3.39 -8.16
CA PRO A 43 -2.12 -2.74 -9.47
C PRO A 43 -2.14 -1.21 -9.34
N ALA A 44 -1.21 -0.64 -8.56
CA ALA A 44 -1.23 0.78 -8.19
C ALA A 44 -1.11 1.71 -9.41
N GLU A 45 -0.33 1.33 -10.42
CA GLU A 45 -0.23 2.04 -11.70
C GLU A 45 -1.58 2.17 -12.40
N LEU A 46 -2.38 1.09 -12.41
CA LEU A 46 -3.67 1.08 -13.09
C LEU A 46 -4.66 2.01 -12.38
N VAL A 47 -4.68 1.96 -11.05
CA VAL A 47 -5.51 2.83 -10.21
C VAL A 47 -5.11 4.30 -10.41
N HIS A 48 -3.81 4.59 -10.40
CA HIS A 48 -3.29 5.95 -10.62
C HIS A 48 -3.57 6.45 -12.03
N ALA A 49 -3.42 5.59 -13.05
CA ALA A 49 -3.71 5.91 -14.44
C ALA A 49 -5.19 6.25 -14.68
N ALA A 50 -6.10 5.69 -13.86
CA ALA A 50 -7.51 6.04 -13.86
C ALA A 50 -7.80 7.40 -13.16
N GLY A 51 -6.79 8.07 -12.61
CA GLY A 51 -6.93 9.34 -11.87
C GLY A 51 -7.38 9.15 -10.41
N MET A 52 -7.26 7.93 -9.88
CA MET A 52 -7.65 7.60 -8.50
C MET A 52 -6.42 7.53 -7.58
N LEU A 53 -6.62 7.69 -6.27
CA LEU A 53 -5.56 7.44 -5.28
C LEU A 53 -5.49 5.94 -4.93
N PRO A 54 -4.38 5.24 -5.23
CA PRO A 54 -4.14 3.91 -4.69
C PRO A 54 -3.67 3.99 -3.24
N LEU A 55 -4.32 3.25 -2.36
CA LEU A 55 -3.90 3.05 -0.98
C LEU A 55 -3.56 1.57 -0.73
N SER A 56 -2.50 1.28 0.03
CA SER A 56 -2.23 -0.09 0.49
C SER A 56 -3.09 -0.45 1.70
N LEU A 57 -3.91 -1.49 1.56
CA LEU A 57 -4.77 -2.03 2.62
C LEU A 57 -4.02 -3.09 3.43
N LEU A 58 -3.34 -2.66 4.48
CA LEU A 58 -2.35 -3.48 5.20
C LEU A 58 -2.85 -4.04 6.55
N GLY A 59 -4.17 -4.18 6.69
CA GLY A 59 -4.81 -4.60 7.94
C GLY A 59 -4.83 -3.51 9.01
N GLY A 60 -5.50 -3.81 10.12
CA GLY A 60 -5.55 -2.95 11.32
C GLY A 60 -4.53 -3.34 12.40
N GLY A 61 -3.93 -4.54 12.33
CA GLY A 61 -2.99 -5.02 13.33
C GLY A 61 -3.53 -4.86 14.75
N THR A 62 -2.68 -4.34 15.64
CA THR A 62 -3.04 -4.06 17.03
C THR A 62 -3.82 -2.76 17.22
N SER A 63 -4.14 -2.02 16.15
CA SER A 63 -4.92 -0.78 16.24
C SER A 63 -6.43 -1.02 16.23
N VAL A 64 -6.87 -2.26 16.07
CA VAL A 64 -8.29 -2.65 16.06
C VAL A 64 -8.51 -3.88 16.94
N GLU A 65 -9.62 -3.88 17.68
CA GLU A 65 -10.11 -5.06 18.38
C GLU A 65 -11.03 -5.86 17.44
N LEU A 66 -10.84 -7.18 17.38
CA LEU A 66 -11.62 -8.06 16.51
C LEU A 66 -12.96 -8.43 17.17
N THR A 67 -13.98 -7.59 17.00
CA THR A 67 -15.32 -7.84 17.58
C THR A 67 -16.23 -8.60 16.61
N HIS A 68 -16.16 -8.27 15.31
CA HIS A 68 -17.11 -8.77 14.31
C HIS A 68 -16.48 -9.82 13.40
N ALA A 69 -15.22 -9.64 13.03
CA ALA A 69 -14.51 -10.48 12.07
C ALA A 69 -14.36 -11.93 12.53
N ASP A 70 -14.19 -12.17 13.83
CA ASP A 70 -14.05 -13.53 14.39
C ASP A 70 -15.30 -14.40 14.19
N ALA A 71 -16.48 -13.79 14.04
CA ALA A 71 -17.70 -14.52 13.71
C ALA A 71 -17.84 -14.83 12.20
N ARG A 72 -16.85 -14.48 11.37
CA ARG A 72 -16.82 -14.70 9.90
C ARG A 72 -15.62 -15.54 9.44
N PHE A 73 -14.67 -15.78 10.34
CA PHE A 73 -13.47 -16.55 10.06
C PHE A 73 -13.25 -17.64 11.09
N GLN A 74 -12.52 -18.69 10.69
CA GLN A 74 -11.98 -19.66 11.62
C GLN A 74 -10.87 -19.01 12.48
N SER A 75 -10.64 -19.57 13.67
CA SER A 75 -9.65 -19.04 14.62
C SER A 75 -8.23 -19.00 14.05
N PHE A 76 -7.88 -19.91 13.14
CA PHE A 76 -6.55 -20.03 12.53
C PHE A 76 -6.29 -19.10 11.33
N VAL A 77 -7.27 -18.28 10.92
CA VAL A 77 -7.09 -17.33 9.82
C VAL A 77 -6.13 -16.21 10.25
N CYS A 78 -5.24 -15.80 9.33
CA CYS A 78 -4.23 -14.78 9.59
C CYS A 78 -4.83 -13.43 10.04
N SER A 79 -4.09 -12.73 10.90
CA SER A 79 -4.52 -11.47 11.51
C SER A 79 -4.95 -10.41 10.49
N ILE A 80 -4.16 -10.17 9.44
CA ILE A 80 -4.50 -9.18 8.39
C ILE A 80 -5.87 -9.40 7.75
N ALA A 81 -6.28 -10.65 7.50
CA ALA A 81 -7.56 -10.90 6.85
C ALA A 81 -8.73 -10.55 7.77
N LYS A 82 -8.60 -10.90 9.06
CA LYS A 82 -9.60 -10.57 10.08
C LYS A 82 -9.64 -9.07 10.33
N SER A 83 -8.49 -8.45 10.59
CA SER A 83 -8.40 -7.02 10.88
C SER A 83 -8.85 -6.19 9.68
N THR A 84 -8.56 -6.59 8.45
CA THR A 84 -9.06 -5.92 7.24
C THR A 84 -10.58 -5.93 7.15
N LEU A 85 -11.24 -7.04 7.48
CA LEU A 85 -12.69 -7.09 7.53
C LEU A 85 -13.24 -6.22 8.68
N GLU A 86 -12.57 -6.25 9.84
CA GLU A 86 -12.92 -5.45 11.01
C GLU A 86 -12.85 -3.94 10.74
N LEU A 87 -11.84 -3.48 9.99
CA LEU A 87 -11.73 -2.08 9.56
C LEU A 87 -13.00 -1.59 8.85
N GLY A 88 -13.65 -2.46 8.08
CA GLY A 88 -14.92 -2.18 7.42
C GLY A 88 -16.10 -2.08 8.39
N PHE A 89 -16.16 -2.94 9.41
CA PHE A 89 -17.22 -2.91 10.42
C PHE A 89 -17.13 -1.70 11.35
N GLN A 90 -15.92 -1.18 11.58
CA GLN A 90 -15.66 -0.03 12.45
C GLN A 90 -15.62 1.30 11.69
N ASP A 91 -16.00 1.32 10.40
CA ASP A 91 -15.94 2.50 9.53
C ASP A 91 -14.54 3.16 9.43
N ILE A 92 -13.46 2.43 9.74
CA ILE A 92 -12.08 2.93 9.71
C ILE A 92 -11.58 3.13 8.27
N VAL A 93 -12.21 2.47 7.30
CA VAL A 93 -11.97 2.62 5.86
C VAL A 93 -12.99 3.53 5.17
N LYS A 94 -13.78 4.30 5.93
CA LYS A 94 -14.74 5.26 5.38
C LYS A 94 -14.05 6.24 4.43
N GLY A 95 -14.69 6.53 3.31
CA GLY A 95 -14.14 7.43 2.28
C GLY A 95 -13.40 6.71 1.15
N ILE A 96 -13.02 5.43 1.33
CA ILE A 96 -12.51 4.57 0.28
C ILE A 96 -13.68 4.13 -0.63
N ASP A 97 -13.53 4.34 -1.94
CA ASP A 97 -14.58 4.07 -2.94
C ASP A 97 -14.55 2.63 -3.46
N GLY A 98 -13.39 1.96 -3.41
CA GLY A 98 -13.23 0.61 -3.95
C GLY A 98 -12.13 -0.22 -3.29
N PHE A 99 -12.26 -1.53 -3.36
CA PHE A 99 -11.31 -2.49 -2.80
C PHE A 99 -10.87 -3.50 -3.86
N VAL A 100 -9.56 -3.76 -3.95
CA VAL A 100 -9.01 -4.79 -4.85
C VAL A 100 -8.33 -5.87 -4.02
N PHE A 101 -8.76 -7.12 -4.20
CA PHE A 101 -8.17 -8.31 -3.59
C PHE A 101 -7.53 -9.22 -4.65
N SER A 102 -6.62 -10.12 -4.26
CA SER A 102 -5.96 -11.05 -5.19
C SER A 102 -5.63 -12.41 -4.53
N ASN A 103 -5.37 -13.44 -5.35
CA ASN A 103 -4.99 -14.80 -4.89
C ASN A 103 -3.51 -14.92 -4.49
N ILE A 104 -3.05 -14.12 -3.52
CA ILE A 104 -1.69 -14.31 -2.97
C ILE A 104 -1.57 -15.54 -2.06
N CYS A 105 -2.67 -15.98 -1.46
CA CYS A 105 -2.76 -17.16 -0.60
C CYS A 105 -4.23 -17.63 -0.51
N ASP A 106 -4.47 -18.75 0.16
CA ASP A 106 -5.80 -19.33 0.30
C ASP A 106 -6.79 -18.41 1.03
N VAL A 107 -6.31 -17.71 2.06
CA VAL A 107 -7.15 -16.77 2.82
C VAL A 107 -7.50 -15.55 1.95
N ALA A 108 -6.50 -14.91 1.34
CA ALA A 108 -6.70 -13.71 0.54
C ALA A 108 -7.63 -13.95 -0.67
N ARG A 109 -7.53 -15.14 -1.29
CA ARG A 109 -8.40 -15.58 -2.37
C ARG A 109 -9.89 -15.57 -1.98
N ASN A 110 -10.22 -15.88 -0.73
CA ASN A 110 -11.60 -15.88 -0.24
C ASN A 110 -12.04 -14.54 0.34
N LEU A 111 -11.08 -13.69 0.75
CA LEU A 111 -11.34 -12.46 1.48
C LEU A 111 -12.21 -11.48 0.69
N GLY A 112 -11.99 -11.30 -0.61
CA GLY A 112 -12.79 -10.37 -1.43
C GLY A 112 -14.29 -10.73 -1.44
N SER A 113 -14.62 -12.01 -1.58
CA SER A 113 -16.01 -12.50 -1.53
C SER A 113 -16.62 -12.35 -0.14
N ILE A 114 -15.85 -12.62 0.92
CA ILE A 114 -16.28 -12.41 2.30
C ILE A 114 -16.54 -10.92 2.56
N TYR A 115 -15.65 -10.04 2.08
CA TYR A 115 -15.80 -8.60 2.20
C TYR A 115 -17.08 -8.12 1.52
N LYS A 116 -17.29 -8.50 0.24
CA LYS A 116 -18.49 -8.16 -0.53
C LYS A 116 -19.78 -8.66 0.14
N ARG A 117 -19.76 -9.86 0.76
CA ARG A 117 -20.92 -10.40 1.48
C ARG A 117 -21.30 -9.56 2.70
N ASN A 118 -20.32 -9.01 3.42
CA ASN A 118 -20.57 -8.20 4.61
C ASN A 118 -20.84 -6.73 4.27
N PHE A 119 -20.35 -6.25 3.13
CA PHE A 119 -20.50 -4.87 2.66
C PHE A 119 -21.08 -4.84 1.23
N PRO A 120 -22.38 -5.17 1.04
CA PRO A 120 -22.97 -5.33 -0.30
C PRO A 120 -22.99 -4.05 -1.14
N GLY A 121 -22.84 -2.87 -0.52
CA GLY A 121 -22.72 -1.59 -1.22
C GLY A 121 -21.28 -1.19 -1.59
N ALA A 122 -20.27 -1.94 -1.15
CA ALA A 122 -18.87 -1.64 -1.48
C ALA A 122 -18.53 -2.13 -2.89
N PHE A 123 -17.80 -1.32 -3.64
CA PHE A 123 -17.16 -1.78 -4.87
C PHE A 123 -15.97 -2.68 -4.51
N VAL A 124 -16.03 -3.94 -4.91
CA VAL A 124 -15.00 -4.94 -4.60
C VAL A 124 -14.66 -5.69 -5.88
N GLU A 125 -13.40 -5.59 -6.28
CA GLU A 125 -12.85 -6.30 -7.42
C GLU A 125 -11.81 -7.33 -7.00
N TYR A 126 -11.76 -8.40 -7.78
CA TYR A 126 -10.85 -9.51 -7.56
C TYR A 126 -9.89 -9.64 -8.74
N LEU A 127 -8.61 -9.39 -8.51
CA LEU A 127 -7.56 -9.53 -9.52
C LEU A 127 -7.03 -10.97 -9.50
N HIS A 128 -7.28 -11.72 -10.58
CA HIS A 128 -6.75 -13.08 -10.69
C HIS A 128 -5.29 -13.05 -11.17
N LEU A 129 -4.37 -13.31 -10.25
CA LEU A 129 -2.95 -13.42 -10.56
C LEU A 129 -2.59 -14.84 -11.00
N PRO A 130 -1.73 -15.02 -12.01
CA PRO A 130 -1.33 -16.34 -12.47
C PRO A 130 -0.46 -17.05 -11.43
N GLN A 131 -0.75 -18.31 -11.16
CA GLN A 131 0.08 -19.15 -10.27
C GLN A 131 1.35 -19.65 -10.98
N ASN A 132 1.24 -19.95 -12.28
CA ASN A 132 2.39 -20.33 -13.11
C ASN A 132 2.88 -19.11 -13.91
N SER A 133 3.83 -18.38 -13.32
CA SER A 133 4.39 -17.15 -13.91
C SER A 133 5.32 -17.39 -15.10
N THR A 134 5.70 -18.64 -15.38
CA THR A 134 6.60 -19.01 -16.50
C THR A 134 5.88 -19.63 -17.69
N SER A 135 4.56 -19.78 -17.60
CA SER A 135 3.73 -20.29 -18.70
C SER A 135 3.79 -19.36 -19.92
N PRO A 136 3.89 -19.87 -21.16
CA PRO A 136 3.88 -19.04 -22.38
C PRO A 136 2.66 -18.11 -22.50
N GLY A 137 1.52 -18.50 -21.92
CA GLY A 137 0.27 -17.72 -21.97
C GLY A 137 0.14 -16.64 -20.88
N VAL A 138 1.10 -16.55 -19.95
CA VAL A 138 0.96 -15.71 -18.75
C VAL A 138 0.78 -14.23 -19.07
N THR A 139 1.54 -13.71 -20.04
CA THR A 139 1.51 -12.28 -20.40
C THR A 139 0.15 -11.90 -20.96
N ALA A 140 -0.40 -12.71 -21.87
CA ALA A 140 -1.73 -12.47 -22.45
C ALA A 140 -2.83 -12.52 -21.38
N TYR A 141 -2.75 -13.51 -20.48
CA TYR A 141 -3.69 -13.67 -19.37
C TYR A 141 -3.68 -12.48 -18.40
N VAL A 142 -2.49 -12.07 -17.93
CA VAL A 142 -2.35 -10.93 -17.01
C VAL A 142 -2.82 -9.63 -17.68
N ALA A 143 -2.49 -9.44 -18.96
CA ALA A 143 -2.98 -8.28 -19.70
C ALA A 143 -4.52 -8.28 -19.81
N SER A 144 -5.16 -9.43 -20.00
CA SER A 144 -6.63 -9.51 -19.98
C SER A 144 -7.22 -9.21 -18.61
N GLU A 145 -6.60 -9.68 -17.52
CA GLU A 145 -7.07 -9.39 -16.16
C GLU A 145 -6.96 -7.90 -15.81
N PHE A 146 -5.88 -7.22 -16.24
CA PHE A 146 -5.78 -5.78 -16.05
C PHE A 146 -6.77 -4.98 -16.90
N ARG A 147 -7.07 -5.41 -18.13
CA ARG A 147 -8.15 -4.79 -18.94
C ARG A 147 -9.51 -4.96 -18.28
N ARG A 148 -9.82 -6.17 -17.80
CA ARG A 148 -11.05 -6.47 -17.05
C ARG A 148 -11.19 -5.57 -15.82
N LEU A 149 -10.11 -5.38 -15.06
CA LEU A 149 -10.09 -4.50 -13.90
C LEU A 149 -10.26 -3.02 -14.29
N ALA A 150 -9.64 -2.59 -15.39
CA ALA A 150 -9.83 -1.25 -15.93
C ALA A 150 -11.31 -1.02 -16.27
N GLU A 151 -11.92 -1.89 -17.08
CA GLU A 151 -13.35 -1.84 -17.45
C GLU A 151 -14.28 -1.79 -16.24
N ALA A 152 -13.94 -2.53 -15.16
CA ALA A 152 -14.69 -2.46 -13.91
C ALA A 152 -14.60 -1.08 -13.24
N PHE A 153 -13.43 -0.44 -13.24
CA PHE A 153 -13.28 0.95 -12.78
C PHE A 153 -14.04 1.94 -13.66
N GLU A 154 -14.03 1.75 -14.98
CA GLU A 154 -14.76 2.63 -15.91
C GLU A 154 -16.26 2.55 -15.66
N GLY A 155 -16.80 1.33 -15.50
CA GLY A 155 -18.22 1.11 -15.21
C GLY A 155 -18.65 1.62 -13.84
N ALA A 156 -17.82 1.49 -12.81
CA ALA A 156 -18.17 1.90 -11.45
C ALA A 156 -17.96 3.39 -11.17
N PHE A 157 -16.95 4.01 -11.78
CA PHE A 157 -16.53 5.36 -11.44
C PHE A 157 -16.62 6.35 -12.60
N GLY A 158 -16.95 5.91 -13.82
CA GLY A 158 -17.03 6.77 -15.00
C GLY A 158 -15.68 7.35 -15.42
N LEU A 159 -14.59 6.66 -15.06
CA LEU A 159 -13.21 7.04 -15.37
C LEU A 159 -12.73 6.29 -16.62
N THR A 160 -11.69 6.78 -17.29
CA THR A 160 -11.12 6.09 -18.47
C THR A 160 -9.63 5.91 -18.30
N VAL A 161 -9.16 4.67 -18.48
CA VAL A 161 -7.72 4.39 -18.46
C VAL A 161 -7.18 4.51 -19.88
N THR A 162 -6.57 5.65 -20.17
CA THR A 162 -5.90 5.86 -21.47
C THR A 162 -4.50 5.23 -21.47
N GLU A 163 -4.04 4.81 -22.66
CA GLU A 163 -2.68 4.29 -22.83
C GLU A 163 -1.62 5.30 -22.38
N ALA A 164 -1.80 6.58 -22.71
CA ALA A 164 -0.88 7.65 -22.30
C ALA A 164 -0.83 7.82 -20.77
N ALA A 165 -1.99 7.76 -20.09
CA ALA A 165 -2.05 7.82 -18.63
C ALA A 165 -1.40 6.59 -17.98
N LEU A 166 -1.61 5.41 -18.56
CA LEU A 166 -0.99 4.17 -18.07
C LEU A 166 0.53 4.17 -18.24
N THR A 167 1.05 4.56 -19.41
CA THR A 167 2.50 4.71 -19.63
C THR A 167 3.10 5.69 -18.63
N LYS A 168 2.48 6.85 -18.44
CA LYS A 168 2.93 7.85 -17.45
C LYS A 168 2.91 7.29 -16.02
N ALA A 169 1.86 6.57 -15.63
CA ALA A 169 1.78 5.97 -14.31
C ALA A 169 2.90 4.93 -14.09
N ILE A 170 3.18 4.09 -15.09
CA ILE A 170 4.30 3.13 -15.05
C ILE A 170 5.64 3.83 -14.87
N GLU A 171 5.90 4.91 -15.61
CA GLU A 171 7.12 5.71 -15.46
C GLU A 171 7.23 6.31 -14.05
N THR A 172 6.15 6.89 -13.53
CA THR A 172 6.11 7.47 -12.19
C THR A 172 6.37 6.42 -11.10
N TYR A 173 5.73 5.24 -11.16
CA TYR A 173 5.98 4.18 -10.18
C TYR A 173 7.38 3.56 -10.33
N ASN A 174 7.94 3.51 -11.53
CA ASN A 174 9.33 3.13 -11.73
C ASN A 174 10.30 4.14 -11.07
N ALA A 175 9.98 5.43 -11.11
CA ALA A 175 10.72 6.44 -10.37
C ALA A 175 10.65 6.19 -8.85
N VAL A 176 9.45 5.96 -8.28
CA VAL A 176 9.30 5.59 -6.85
C VAL A 176 10.18 4.38 -6.51
N ARG A 177 10.10 3.31 -7.29
CA ARG A 177 10.91 2.08 -7.07
C ARG A 177 12.42 2.36 -7.13
N ALA A 178 12.87 3.22 -8.03
CA ALA A 178 14.28 3.60 -8.13
C ALA A 178 14.74 4.35 -6.88
N ARG A 179 13.94 5.29 -6.37
CA ARG A 179 14.27 6.02 -5.12
C ARG A 179 14.26 5.11 -3.91
N THR A 180 13.27 4.20 -3.81
CA THR A 180 13.24 3.20 -2.74
C THR A 180 14.53 2.38 -2.73
N ARG A 181 14.99 1.88 -3.89
CA ARG A 181 16.27 1.16 -3.98
C ARG A 181 17.47 2.03 -3.60
N ALA A 182 17.49 3.30 -4.01
CA ALA A 182 18.54 4.24 -3.63
C ALA A 182 18.58 4.47 -2.11
N LEU A 183 17.43 4.58 -1.46
CA LEU A 183 17.34 4.78 -0.01
C LEU A 183 17.80 3.54 0.76
N TYR A 184 17.48 2.34 0.27
CA TYR A 184 18.05 1.08 0.79
C TYR A 184 19.57 1.04 0.63
N ALA A 185 20.10 1.38 -0.56
CA ALA A 185 21.54 1.41 -0.80
C ALA A 185 22.25 2.43 0.11
N PHE A 186 21.65 3.61 0.29
CA PHE A 186 22.14 4.62 1.23
C PHE A 186 22.19 4.09 2.66
N ARG A 187 21.10 3.49 3.16
CA ARG A 187 21.09 2.87 4.50
C ARG A 187 22.14 1.77 4.64
N ILE A 188 22.42 1.03 3.58
CA ILE A 188 23.45 -0.01 3.61
C ILE A 188 24.84 0.59 3.79
N ALA A 189 25.11 1.73 3.15
CA ALA A 189 26.38 2.43 3.20
C ALA A 189 26.56 3.26 4.49
N GLU A 190 25.50 3.95 4.93
CA GLU A 190 25.51 4.88 6.07
C GLU A 190 24.40 4.54 7.10
N PRO A 191 24.41 3.34 7.71
CA PRO A 191 23.33 2.86 8.57
C PRO A 191 23.08 3.73 9.81
N GLN A 192 24.07 4.51 10.24
CA GLN A 192 23.95 5.46 11.35
C GLN A 192 23.09 6.69 11.03
N LYS A 193 22.88 7.00 9.74
CA LYS A 193 22.13 8.19 9.29
C LYS A 193 20.66 7.91 8.99
N LEU A 194 20.28 6.65 8.82
CA LEU A 194 18.91 6.22 8.58
C LEU A 194 18.61 4.90 9.29
N SER A 195 17.82 4.98 10.36
CA SER A 195 17.39 3.82 11.14
C SER A 195 16.39 2.94 10.36
N THR A 196 16.19 1.70 10.83
CA THR A 196 15.17 0.79 10.27
C THR A 196 13.77 1.40 10.35
N THR A 197 13.42 1.98 11.51
CA THR A 197 12.10 2.57 11.74
C THR A 197 11.85 3.77 10.84
N GLU A 198 12.84 4.64 10.66
CA GLU A 198 12.73 5.80 9.74
C GLU A 198 12.57 5.35 8.28
N LEU A 199 13.40 4.41 7.81
CA LEU A 199 13.25 3.85 6.48
C LEU A 199 11.85 3.22 6.31
N TYR A 200 11.45 2.38 7.24
CA TYR A 200 10.18 1.68 7.20
C TYR A 200 8.98 2.63 7.15
N VAL A 201 8.96 3.65 8.01
CA VAL A 201 7.91 4.68 8.02
C VAL A 201 7.86 5.46 6.70
N ALA A 202 9.02 5.85 6.13
CA ALA A 202 9.06 6.53 4.84
C ALA A 202 8.48 5.67 3.71
N LEU A 203 8.81 4.37 3.68
CA LEU A 203 8.29 3.44 2.67
C LEU A 203 6.80 3.17 2.85
N ARG A 204 6.32 3.01 4.10
CA ARG A 204 4.91 2.83 4.43
C ARG A 204 4.07 4.06 4.10
N ALA A 205 4.56 5.25 4.41
CA ALA A 205 3.89 6.50 4.07
C ALA A 205 3.79 6.71 2.55
N SER A 206 4.81 6.26 1.80
CA SER A 206 4.83 6.35 0.33
C SER A 206 3.72 5.54 -0.36
N THR A 207 3.09 4.58 0.34
CA THR A 207 1.94 3.82 -0.18
C THR A 207 0.59 4.41 0.23
N LEU A 208 0.60 5.59 0.87
CA LEU A 208 -0.59 6.29 1.39
C LEU A 208 -0.79 7.68 0.76
N VAL A 209 0.02 8.02 -0.26
CA VAL A 209 0.01 9.31 -0.95
C VAL A 209 0.09 9.10 -2.46
N PRO A 210 -0.25 10.12 -3.28
CA PRO A 210 0.08 10.10 -4.70
C PRO A 210 1.57 9.83 -4.93
N PRO A 211 1.93 9.05 -5.95
CA PRO A 211 3.32 8.66 -6.16
C PRO A 211 4.25 9.85 -6.44
N GLU A 212 3.74 10.96 -6.98
CA GLU A 212 4.50 12.20 -7.15
C GLU A 212 4.92 12.81 -5.80
N GLN A 213 4.06 12.73 -4.79
CA GLN A 213 4.38 13.17 -3.43
C GLN A 213 5.39 12.22 -2.77
N ALA A 214 5.24 10.91 -2.98
CA ALA A 214 6.22 9.93 -2.52
C ALA A 214 7.61 10.20 -3.14
N ILE A 215 7.70 10.49 -4.45
CA ILE A 215 8.95 10.86 -5.11
C ILE A 215 9.57 12.10 -4.45
N ALA A 216 8.78 13.15 -4.23
CA ALA A 216 9.27 14.38 -3.62
C ALA A 216 9.84 14.15 -2.20
N TRP A 217 9.18 13.32 -1.39
CA TRP A 217 9.70 12.93 -0.07
C TRP A 217 10.99 12.13 -0.18
N LEU A 218 11.02 11.11 -1.05
CA LEU A 218 12.19 10.25 -1.19
C LEU A 218 13.40 11.00 -1.76
N ASP A 219 13.21 11.88 -2.74
CA ASP A 219 14.29 12.72 -3.28
C ASP A 219 14.84 13.66 -2.19
N ALA A 220 13.98 14.32 -1.41
CA ALA A 220 14.42 15.19 -0.32
C ALA A 220 15.13 14.43 0.82
N LEU A 221 14.72 13.19 1.11
CA LEU A 221 15.45 12.31 2.03
C LEU A 221 16.84 11.96 1.48
N LEU A 222 16.93 11.55 0.21
CA LEU A 222 18.21 11.22 -0.43
C LEU A 222 19.17 12.41 -0.48
N ASP A 223 18.66 13.63 -0.65
CA ASP A 223 19.46 14.85 -0.68
C ASP A 223 19.91 15.30 0.72
N GLY A 224 19.04 15.15 1.73
CA GLY A 224 19.25 15.68 3.06
C GLY A 224 20.00 14.73 4.00
N LEU A 225 19.71 13.43 3.93
CA LEU A 225 20.31 12.44 4.83
C LEU A 225 21.84 12.38 4.79
N PRO A 226 22.54 12.54 3.64
CA PRO A 226 24.00 12.58 3.61
C PRO A 226 24.62 13.68 4.50
N ARG A 227 23.88 14.77 4.74
CA ARG A 227 24.32 15.92 5.57
C ARG A 227 23.99 15.74 7.05
N ARG A 228 23.25 14.70 7.42
CA ARG A 228 22.87 14.42 8.81
C ARG A 228 24.12 14.06 9.61
N ASP A 229 24.38 14.79 10.69
CA ASP A 229 25.47 14.46 11.61
C ASP A 229 25.10 13.23 12.43
N ALA A 230 25.76 12.11 12.15
CA ALA A 230 25.63 10.87 12.90
C ALA A 230 26.94 10.10 12.80
N ARG A 231 27.45 9.66 13.96
CA ARG A 231 28.68 8.88 14.05
C ARG A 231 28.38 7.40 13.81
N PRO A 232 29.23 6.68 13.05
CA PRO A 232 29.14 5.23 12.94
C PRO A 232 29.05 4.59 14.32
N ARG A 233 28.18 3.59 14.46
CA ARG A 233 27.97 2.83 15.69
C ARG A 233 28.44 1.40 15.47
N ASP A 234 29.16 0.85 16.44
CA ASP A 234 29.50 -0.57 16.46
C ASP A 234 28.26 -1.38 16.89
N ARG A 235 27.42 -1.73 15.91
CA ARG A 235 26.18 -2.49 16.10
C ARG A 235 26.13 -3.63 15.09
N LEU A 236 25.51 -4.73 15.50
CA LEU A 236 25.21 -5.83 14.59
C LEU A 236 24.18 -5.39 13.54
N ARG A 237 24.43 -5.77 12.29
CA ARG A 237 23.50 -5.53 11.18
C ARG A 237 22.63 -6.77 11.00
N VAL A 238 21.33 -6.60 11.17
CA VAL A 238 20.34 -7.68 11.03
C VAL A 238 19.53 -7.45 9.77
N VAL A 239 19.24 -8.54 9.05
CA VAL A 239 18.26 -8.59 7.97
C VAL A 239 17.05 -9.35 8.50
N ILE A 240 15.88 -8.74 8.43
CA ILE A 240 14.62 -9.39 8.76
C ILE A 240 14.02 -9.90 7.46
N GLU A 241 13.78 -11.21 7.38
CA GLU A 241 13.12 -11.87 6.26
C GLU A 241 11.80 -12.50 6.77
N GLY A 242 10.70 -12.27 6.04
CA GLY A 242 9.40 -12.84 6.40
C GLY A 242 8.26 -12.32 5.54
N ALA A 243 7.09 -12.96 5.67
CA ALA A 243 5.88 -12.63 4.92
C ALA A 243 4.96 -11.68 5.73
N PHE A 244 5.44 -10.46 6.01
CA PHE A 244 4.65 -9.44 6.72
C PHE A 244 3.59 -8.82 5.79
N CYS A 245 2.48 -9.53 5.59
CA CYS A 245 1.30 -8.95 4.94
C CYS A 245 0.70 -7.89 5.87
N GLU A 246 0.39 -8.29 7.11
CA GLU A 246 0.17 -7.32 8.18
C GLU A 246 1.50 -6.77 8.65
N GLN A 247 1.47 -5.50 8.97
CA GLN A 247 2.67 -4.74 9.17
C GLN A 247 3.06 -4.72 10.64
N PRO A 248 4.33 -5.02 10.99
CA PRO A 248 4.73 -5.09 12.39
C PRO A 248 4.57 -3.75 13.10
N PRO A 249 4.31 -3.76 14.43
CA PRO A 249 4.37 -2.56 15.24
C PRO A 249 5.77 -1.95 15.18
N LEU A 250 5.87 -0.62 15.19
CA LEU A 250 7.15 0.08 15.05
C LEU A 250 8.17 -0.31 16.14
N GLY A 251 7.70 -0.60 17.36
CA GLY A 251 8.55 -1.06 18.45
C GLY A 251 9.28 -2.39 18.16
N LEU A 252 8.78 -3.23 17.26
CA LEU A 252 9.50 -4.44 16.82
C LEU A 252 10.71 -4.10 15.95
N LEU A 253 10.70 -2.93 15.30
CA LEU A 253 11.74 -2.47 14.38
C LEU A 253 12.76 -1.53 15.05
N GLU A 254 12.48 -1.11 16.29
CA GLU A 254 13.37 -0.29 17.12
C GLU A 254 14.51 -1.17 17.66
N VAL A 255 15.61 -1.23 16.91
CA VAL A 255 16.87 -1.93 17.27
C VAL A 255 18.03 -0.94 17.27
#